data_AF-A0A7C8ZTP0-F1
#
_entry.id   AF-A0A7C8ZTP0-F1
#
_cell.length_a   1.000
_cell.length_b   1.000
_cell.length_c   1.000
_cell.angle_alpha   90.00
_cell.angle_beta   90.00
_cell.angle_gamma   90.00
#
_symmetry.space_group_name_H-M   'P 1'
#
loop_
_entity.id
_entity.type
_entity.pdbx_description
1 polymer ?
#
loop_
_entity_poly.entity_id
_entity_poly.type
_entity_poly.pdbx_seq_one_letter_code
_entity_poly.pdbx_strand_id
1 'polypeptide(L)'
;FILLILFSSSFSIFRMDFLFCFLYLSTCLLRMGSIAYAQNCSDCFIQSHAAYYPNSDEQGTDNGACGFGSFGATVNGGDVSAASNLYRSGVGCGACYQVRCTNSNYCSDNGVTVVITDQGSGDNTDFILSKHAFGKMAQTTDAGASLLSLGVVDIEYRRVSCSYPGKNITFKIDESSSYPSYLAFAVYYQQ
;
A
#
# COMPACT_ATOMS: atom_id res chain seq x y z
N PHE A 1 -75.03 4.03 10.49
CA PHE A 1 -74.18 5.23 10.33
C PHE A 1 -72.88 5.16 11.12
N ILE A 2 -72.85 4.71 12.38
CA ILE A 2 -71.62 4.65 13.20
C ILE A 2 -70.60 3.59 12.71
N LEU A 3 -71.05 2.46 12.15
CA LEU A 3 -70.16 1.37 11.69
C LEU A 3 -69.40 1.67 10.38
N LEU A 4 -69.88 2.63 9.56
CA LEU A 4 -69.24 3.04 8.30
C LEU A 4 -68.12 4.09 8.48
N ILE A 5 -68.10 4.78 9.63
CA ILE A 5 -67.09 5.81 9.95
C ILE A 5 -65.81 5.16 10.52
N LEU A 6 -65.92 4.02 11.21
CA LEU A 6 -64.76 3.28 11.75
C LEU A 6 -63.95 2.56 10.66
N PHE A 7 -64.60 2.13 9.56
CA PHE A 7 -63.90 1.50 8.44
C PHE A 7 -63.10 2.50 7.58
N SER A 8 -63.56 3.74 7.47
CA SER A 8 -62.90 4.79 6.70
C SER A 8 -61.73 5.45 7.46
N SER A 9 -61.78 5.50 8.80
CA SER A 9 -60.67 6.00 9.62
C SER A 9 -59.52 4.99 9.77
N SER A 10 -59.78 3.68 9.86
CA SER A 10 -58.73 2.66 9.83
C SER A 10 -57.99 2.61 8.48
N PHE A 11 -58.68 2.86 7.36
CA PHE A 11 -58.05 2.85 6.04
C PHE A 11 -57.09 4.04 5.82
N SER A 12 -57.36 5.21 6.42
CA SER A 12 -56.50 6.39 6.35
C SER A 12 -55.26 6.29 7.24
N ILE A 13 -55.36 5.65 8.41
CA ILE A 13 -54.22 5.45 9.34
C ILE A 13 -53.20 4.49 8.73
N PHE A 14 -53.66 3.34 8.21
CA PHE A 14 -52.79 2.38 7.50
C PHE A 14 -52.08 3.01 6.29
N ARG A 15 -52.70 4.00 5.64
CA ARG A 15 -52.12 4.70 4.48
C ARG A 15 -51.05 5.73 4.87
N MET A 16 -51.16 6.36 6.05
CA MET A 16 -50.14 7.29 6.55
C MET A 16 -48.90 6.55 7.06
N ASP A 17 -49.08 5.44 7.77
CA ASP A 17 -47.95 4.63 8.27
C ASP A 17 -47.10 4.06 7.13
N PHE A 18 -47.74 3.66 6.03
CA PHE A 18 -47.05 3.19 4.83
C PHE A 18 -46.25 4.32 4.16
N LEU A 19 -46.81 5.54 4.08
CA LEU A 19 -46.12 6.69 3.48
C LEU A 19 -44.91 7.12 4.31
N PHE A 20 -45.04 7.16 5.64
CA PHE A 20 -43.93 7.47 6.55
C PHE A 20 -42.84 6.40 6.49
N CYS A 21 -43.20 5.12 6.38
CA CYS A 21 -42.25 4.02 6.21
C CYS A 21 -41.50 4.12 4.87
N PHE A 22 -42.19 4.42 3.76
CA PHE A 22 -41.56 4.64 2.45
C PHE A 22 -40.63 5.86 2.44
N LEU A 23 -41.01 6.96 3.10
CA LEU A 23 -40.17 8.15 3.23
C LEU A 23 -38.93 7.89 4.12
N TYR A 24 -39.07 7.10 5.19
CA TYR A 24 -37.94 6.67 6.02
C TYR A 24 -37.01 5.70 5.27
N LEU A 25 -37.56 4.76 4.51
CA LEU A 25 -36.77 3.82 3.71
C LEU A 25 -36.02 4.53 2.57
N SER A 26 -36.68 5.48 1.90
CA SER A 26 -36.07 6.31 0.85
C SER A 26 -34.96 7.21 1.40
N THR A 27 -35.14 7.80 2.58
CA THR A 27 -34.09 8.62 3.22
C THR A 27 -32.92 7.75 3.71
N CYS A 28 -33.17 6.53 4.19
CA CYS A 28 -32.12 5.53 4.49
C CYS A 28 -31.31 5.13 3.25
N LEU A 29 -31.99 4.85 2.12
CA LEU A 29 -31.34 4.51 0.85
C LEU A 29 -30.48 5.67 0.31
N LEU A 30 -30.96 6.92 0.44
CA LEU A 30 -30.19 8.10 0.07
C LEU A 30 -28.98 8.32 0.99
N ARG A 31 -29.07 8.01 2.30
CA ARG A 31 -27.92 8.08 3.23
C ARG A 31 -26.88 7.00 2.97
N MET A 32 -27.29 5.80 2.53
CA MET A 32 -26.35 4.73 2.14
C MET A 32 -25.62 5.06 0.84
N GLY A 33 -26.25 5.80 -0.09
CA GLY A 33 -25.61 6.26 -1.32
C GLY A 33 -24.44 7.22 -1.11
N SER A 34 -24.37 7.93 0.03
CA SER A 34 -23.31 8.89 0.35
C SER A 34 -22.03 8.24 0.90
N ILE A 35 -22.10 7.01 1.43
CA ILE A 35 -20.94 6.29 1.98
C ILE A 35 -20.23 5.45 0.89
N ALA A 36 -20.92 5.12 -0.21
CA ALA A 36 -20.34 4.40 -1.34
C ALA A 36 -19.35 5.25 -2.18
N TYR A 37 -19.21 6.56 -1.90
CA TYR A 37 -18.22 7.44 -2.51
C TYR A 37 -16.92 7.60 -1.69
N ALA A 38 -16.73 6.81 -0.63
CA ALA A 38 -15.37 6.54 -0.17
C ALA A 38 -14.67 5.75 -1.30
N GLN A 39 -13.94 6.48 -2.13
CA GLN A 39 -13.31 5.98 -3.34
C GLN A 39 -12.49 4.73 -3.03
N ASN A 40 -12.92 3.57 -3.52
CA ASN A 40 -12.00 2.46 -3.79
C ASN A 40 -11.13 2.84 -5.00
N CYS A 41 -10.32 3.87 -4.83
CA CYS A 41 -9.36 4.30 -5.83
C CYS A 41 -8.14 3.40 -5.70
N SER A 42 -8.10 2.34 -6.50
CA SER A 42 -6.98 1.39 -6.53
C SER A 42 -5.67 2.03 -7.00
N ASP A 43 -5.71 3.24 -7.57
CA ASP A 43 -4.56 3.96 -8.12
C ASP A 43 -4.27 5.29 -7.39
N CYS A 44 -4.93 5.56 -6.27
CA CYS A 44 -4.69 6.78 -5.51
C CYS A 44 -3.46 6.65 -4.62
N PHE A 45 -2.78 7.78 -4.42
CA PHE A 45 -1.70 7.90 -3.47
C PHE A 45 -2.22 7.91 -2.03
N ILE A 46 -1.53 7.17 -1.17
CA ILE A 46 -1.74 7.11 0.28
C ILE A 46 -0.62 7.90 0.94
N GLN A 47 -1.00 8.85 1.80
CA GLN A 47 -0.03 9.67 2.55
C GLN A 47 0.55 8.87 3.72
N SER A 48 1.85 9.00 3.95
CA SER A 48 2.57 8.31 5.03
C SER A 48 3.92 8.98 5.29
N HIS A 49 4.79 8.31 6.06
CA HIS A 49 6.16 8.71 6.29
C HIS A 49 7.13 7.61 5.86
N ALA A 50 8.34 8.02 5.48
CA ALA A 50 9.43 7.11 5.19
C ALA A 50 10.70 7.51 5.93
N ALA A 51 11.49 6.50 6.29
CA ALA A 51 12.87 6.62 6.75
C ALA A 51 13.80 5.83 5.82
N TYR A 52 15.08 5.72 6.16
CA TYR A 52 16.03 4.90 5.41
C TYR A 52 17.01 4.13 6.31
N TYR A 53 17.59 3.04 5.78
CA TYR A 53 18.69 2.31 6.42
C TYR A 53 20.03 3.00 6.17
N PRO A 54 20.82 3.39 7.20
CA PRO A 54 22.05 4.16 7.00
C PRO A 54 23.15 3.50 6.14
N ASN A 55 23.24 2.16 6.17
CA ASN A 55 24.30 1.39 5.51
C ASN A 55 23.81 0.74 4.20
N SER A 56 23.14 1.53 3.35
CA SER A 56 22.53 1.05 2.09
C SER A 56 22.69 2.08 0.96
N ASP A 57 23.92 2.62 0.84
CA ASP A 57 24.27 3.72 -0.06
C ASP A 57 24.08 3.40 -1.55
N GLU A 58 24.40 2.17 -1.95
CA GLU A 58 24.28 1.72 -3.35
C GLU A 58 23.17 0.67 -3.54
N GLN A 59 22.92 -0.14 -2.51
CA GLN A 59 22.04 -1.30 -2.55
C GLN A 59 21.33 -1.47 -1.21
N GLY A 60 20.28 -2.31 -1.18
CA GLY A 60 19.61 -2.69 0.07
C GLY A 60 20.48 -3.56 0.99
N THR A 61 19.83 -4.17 1.98
CA THR A 61 20.48 -5.10 2.92
C THR A 61 20.18 -6.55 2.55
N ASP A 62 21.14 -7.44 2.75
CA ASP A 62 21.02 -8.87 2.38
C ASP A 62 20.06 -9.65 3.29
N ASN A 63 19.81 -9.16 4.51
CA ASN A 63 19.14 -9.90 5.59
C ASN A 63 17.71 -9.43 5.83
N GLY A 64 16.90 -9.36 4.77
CA GLY A 64 15.48 -9.00 4.88
C GLY A 64 14.57 -10.17 5.25
N ALA A 65 13.46 -9.88 5.93
CA ALA A 65 12.44 -10.84 6.34
C ALA A 65 11.80 -11.63 5.19
N CYS A 66 11.91 -11.15 3.95
CA CYS A 66 11.45 -11.89 2.76
C CYS A 66 12.35 -13.06 2.35
N GLY A 67 13.51 -13.25 2.99
CA GLY A 67 14.37 -14.41 2.74
C GLY A 67 15.06 -14.40 1.37
N PHE A 68 15.15 -13.25 0.71
CA PHE A 68 15.77 -13.14 -0.61
C PHE A 68 17.31 -13.22 -0.57
N GLY A 69 17.94 -12.99 0.58
CA GLY A 69 19.41 -12.92 0.68
C GLY A 69 19.96 -11.75 -0.13
N SER A 70 21.16 -11.93 -0.70
CA SER A 70 21.81 -10.91 -1.54
C SER A 70 21.02 -10.50 -2.80
N PHE A 71 20.10 -11.34 -3.27
CA PHE A 71 19.15 -10.94 -4.32
C PHE A 71 18.23 -9.81 -3.83
N GLY A 72 17.81 -9.84 -2.56
CA GLY A 72 16.95 -8.82 -1.96
C GLY A 72 17.63 -7.45 -1.86
N ALA A 73 18.96 -7.40 -1.72
CA ALA A 73 19.71 -6.15 -1.73
C ALA A 73 19.83 -5.53 -3.13
N THR A 74 19.85 -6.36 -4.18
CA THR A 74 20.18 -5.96 -5.56
C THR A 74 18.97 -5.87 -6.48
N VAL A 75 17.83 -6.45 -6.10
CA VAL A 75 16.60 -6.41 -6.91
C VAL A 75 16.22 -4.96 -7.18
N ASN A 76 15.74 -4.71 -8.41
CA ASN A 76 15.39 -3.36 -8.87
C ASN A 76 16.55 -2.35 -8.73
N GLY A 77 17.80 -2.81 -8.90
CA GLY A 77 18.99 -1.96 -8.82
C GLY A 77 19.27 -1.42 -7.42
N GLY A 78 18.78 -2.08 -6.36
CA GLY A 78 18.93 -1.63 -4.99
C GLY A 78 17.85 -0.66 -4.51
N ASP A 79 16.87 -0.35 -5.37
CA ASP A 79 15.70 0.43 -4.98
C ASP A 79 14.69 -0.49 -4.27
N VAL A 80 14.93 -0.69 -2.98
CA VAL A 80 14.19 -1.63 -2.12
C VAL A 80 13.78 -1.00 -0.81
N SER A 81 12.85 -1.65 -0.10
CA SER A 81 12.33 -1.16 1.17
C SER A 81 11.96 -2.29 2.11
N ALA A 82 12.13 -2.04 3.41
CA ALA A 82 11.29 -2.69 4.40
C ALA A 82 9.90 -2.03 4.42
N ALA A 83 8.88 -2.80 4.76
CA ALA A 83 7.53 -2.30 4.94
C ALA A 83 6.95 -2.65 6.31
N SER A 84 6.10 -1.76 6.82
CA SER A 84 5.32 -1.99 8.03
C SER A 84 4.10 -2.87 7.69
N ASN A 85 2.89 -2.30 7.69
CA ASN A 85 1.65 -3.04 7.44
C ASN A 85 1.58 -3.69 6.04
N LEU A 86 2.34 -3.19 5.07
CA LEU A 86 2.36 -3.73 3.70
C LEU A 86 3.16 -5.03 3.58
N TYR A 87 4.01 -5.38 4.56
CA TYR A 87 4.72 -6.67 4.59
C TYR A 87 3.75 -7.86 4.68
N ARG A 88 2.66 -7.71 5.45
CA ARG A 88 1.53 -8.67 5.54
C ARG A 88 2.00 -10.12 5.76
N SER A 89 2.87 -10.33 6.74
CA SER A 89 3.41 -11.67 7.05
C SER A 89 4.04 -12.36 5.84
N GLY A 90 4.73 -11.60 5.00
CA GLY A 90 5.42 -12.09 3.80
C GLY A 90 4.59 -12.03 2.51
N VAL A 91 3.27 -11.81 2.58
CA VAL A 91 2.43 -11.66 1.37
C VAL A 91 2.84 -10.44 0.55
N GLY A 92 3.39 -9.41 1.20
CA GLY A 92 3.90 -8.22 0.54
C GLY A 92 5.26 -8.38 -0.14
N CYS A 93 5.98 -9.48 0.11
CA CYS A 93 7.33 -9.68 -0.42
C CYS A 93 7.33 -9.68 -1.94
N GLY A 94 8.26 -8.92 -2.52
CA GLY A 94 8.38 -8.75 -3.97
C GLY A 94 7.38 -7.78 -4.58
N ALA A 95 6.44 -7.21 -3.81
CA ALA A 95 5.51 -6.19 -4.32
C ALA A 95 6.22 -4.85 -4.57
N CYS A 96 5.80 -4.14 -5.62
CA CYS A 96 6.35 -2.84 -5.98
C CYS A 96 5.42 -1.69 -5.58
N TYR A 97 6.03 -0.61 -5.09
CA TYR A 97 5.34 0.63 -4.75
C TYR A 97 6.08 1.81 -5.37
N GLN A 98 5.33 2.73 -5.97
CA GLN A 98 5.85 4.06 -6.29
C GLN A 98 5.75 4.89 -5.01
N VAL A 99 6.88 5.44 -4.56
CA VAL A 99 7.00 6.26 -3.36
C VAL A 99 7.54 7.62 -3.76
N ARG A 100 6.81 8.68 -3.40
CA ARG A 100 7.15 10.08 -3.70
C ARG A 100 7.24 10.83 -2.38
N CYS A 101 8.26 11.64 -2.19
CA CYS A 101 8.22 12.61 -1.10
C CYS A 101 7.39 13.84 -1.51
N THR A 102 6.85 14.58 -0.54
CA THR A 102 5.82 15.61 -0.81
C THR A 102 6.35 17.05 -0.76
N ASN A 103 7.57 17.27 -0.26
CA ASN A 103 8.16 18.60 -0.19
C ASN A 103 8.74 19.05 -1.54
N SER A 104 8.03 19.94 -2.24
CA SER A 104 8.39 20.42 -3.59
C SER A 104 9.77 21.10 -3.69
N ASN A 105 10.39 21.52 -2.58
CA ASN A 105 11.74 22.07 -2.61
C ASN A 105 12.80 21.00 -2.90
N TYR A 106 12.50 19.74 -2.59
CA TYR A 106 13.44 18.63 -2.72
C TYR A 106 12.95 17.53 -3.65
N CYS A 107 11.64 17.30 -3.69
CA CYS A 107 11.04 16.09 -4.23
C CYS A 107 10.85 16.12 -5.74
N SER A 108 11.10 14.99 -6.38
CA SER A 108 10.73 14.71 -7.76
C SER A 108 9.26 14.33 -7.85
N ASP A 109 8.56 14.77 -8.89
CA ASP A 109 7.19 14.36 -9.17
C ASP A 109 7.06 12.85 -9.43
N ASN A 110 8.11 12.18 -9.90
CA ASN A 110 8.06 10.76 -10.19
C ASN A 110 8.39 9.88 -8.98
N GLY A 111 9.11 10.42 -7.99
CA GLY A 111 9.65 9.65 -6.87
C GLY A 111 10.51 8.46 -7.32
N VAL A 112 10.42 7.36 -6.59
CA VAL A 112 11.14 6.11 -6.86
C VAL A 112 10.18 4.92 -6.80
N THR A 113 10.39 3.89 -7.62
CA THR A 113 9.70 2.61 -7.45
C THR A 113 10.57 1.69 -6.61
N VAL A 114 10.04 1.16 -5.52
CA VAL A 114 10.76 0.23 -4.63
C VAL A 114 10.11 -1.13 -4.56
N VAL A 115 10.92 -2.16 -4.29
CA VAL A 115 10.47 -3.53 -4.02
C VAL A 115 10.49 -3.80 -2.53
N ILE A 116 9.43 -4.42 -1.99
CA ILE A 116 9.40 -4.86 -0.60
C ILE A 116 10.26 -6.11 -0.44
N THR A 117 11.33 -6.00 0.33
CA THR A 117 12.30 -7.09 0.58
C THR A 117 12.49 -7.40 2.06
N ASP A 118 11.89 -6.60 2.93
CA ASP A 118 12.02 -6.73 4.38
C ASP A 118 10.75 -6.27 5.12
N GLN A 119 10.68 -6.55 6.41
CA GLN A 119 9.69 -6.03 7.34
C GLN A 119 10.36 -5.01 8.27
N GLY A 120 9.77 -3.82 8.39
CA GLY A 120 10.31 -2.78 9.26
C GLY A 120 9.30 -1.70 9.53
N SER A 121 9.35 -1.14 10.72
CA SER A 121 8.51 -0.02 11.15
C SER A 121 9.36 0.95 11.97
N GLY A 122 9.28 2.25 11.66
CA GLY A 122 9.86 3.33 12.46
C GLY A 122 8.78 4.17 13.13
N ASP A 123 9.12 5.42 13.50
CA ASP A 123 8.18 6.42 14.03
C ASP A 123 7.10 6.75 12.98
N ASN A 124 6.00 6.00 13.03
CA ASN A 124 4.85 6.12 12.11
C ASN A 124 5.23 6.04 10.62
N THR A 125 6.28 5.29 10.27
CA THR A 125 6.66 5.09 8.86
C THR A 125 6.07 3.80 8.30
N ASP A 126 5.51 3.86 7.10
CA ASP A 126 5.12 2.65 6.36
C ASP A 126 6.31 2.02 5.63
N PHE A 127 7.34 2.83 5.32
CA PHE A 127 8.51 2.42 4.56
C PHE A 127 9.81 2.77 5.29
N ILE A 128 10.76 1.84 5.26
CA ILE A 128 12.18 2.10 5.55
C ILE A 128 12.94 1.72 4.28
N LEU A 129 13.27 2.73 3.49
CA LEU A 129 13.88 2.59 2.17
C LEU A 129 15.37 2.26 2.28
N SER A 130 15.96 1.72 1.21
CA SER A 130 17.41 1.84 1.04
C SER A 130 17.79 3.33 0.96
N LYS A 131 18.98 3.70 1.45
CA LYS A 131 19.48 5.08 1.40
C LYS A 131 19.58 5.57 -0.04
N HIS A 132 19.97 4.68 -0.95
CA HIS A 132 19.92 4.90 -2.38
C HIS A 132 18.51 5.30 -2.88
N ALA A 133 17.48 4.49 -2.58
CA ALA A 133 16.11 4.78 -2.98
C ALA A 133 15.57 6.06 -2.34
N PHE A 134 15.88 6.30 -1.07
CA PHE A 134 15.44 7.48 -0.33
C PHE A 134 15.96 8.77 -0.97
N GLY A 135 17.25 8.81 -1.31
CA GLY A 135 17.85 9.94 -2.03
C GLY A 135 17.25 10.14 -3.42
N LYS A 136 16.90 9.05 -4.13
CA LYS A 136 16.29 9.10 -5.47
C LYS A 136 14.84 9.60 -5.51
N MET A 137 14.20 9.78 -4.35
CA MET A 137 12.93 10.52 -4.31
C MET A 137 13.12 12.00 -4.67
N ALA A 138 14.33 12.55 -4.54
CA ALA A 138 14.62 13.94 -4.85
C ALA A 138 14.77 14.24 -6.35
N GLN A 139 14.59 15.51 -6.70
CA GLN A 139 14.77 16.02 -8.06
C GLN A 139 16.24 16.10 -8.50
N THR A 140 17.17 16.25 -7.56
CA THR A 140 18.61 16.33 -7.81
C THR A 140 19.39 15.61 -6.72
N THR A 141 20.67 15.30 -6.97
CA THR A 141 21.56 14.67 -5.97
C THR A 141 21.70 15.53 -4.71
N ASP A 142 21.84 16.85 -4.84
CA ASP A 142 21.97 17.77 -3.70
C ASP A 142 20.68 17.85 -2.88
N ALA A 143 19.53 17.83 -3.56
CA ALA A 143 18.23 17.73 -2.89
C ALA A 143 18.07 16.36 -2.20
N GLY A 144 18.63 15.29 -2.78
CA GLY A 144 18.68 13.96 -2.16
C GLY A 144 19.51 13.95 -0.88
N ALA A 145 20.68 14.59 -0.90
CA ALA A 145 21.49 14.79 0.31
C ALA A 145 20.73 15.60 1.39
N SER A 146 19.96 16.61 0.94
CA SER A 146 19.09 17.39 1.83
C SER A 146 17.97 16.54 2.42
N LEU A 147 17.29 15.70 1.64
CA LEU A 147 16.29 14.75 2.14
C LEU A 147 16.90 13.80 3.18
N LEU A 148 18.07 13.22 2.88
CA LEU A 148 18.76 12.32 3.81
C LEU A 148 19.05 13.00 5.16
N SER A 149 19.38 14.28 5.17
CA SER A 149 19.62 15.03 6.41
C SER A 149 18.38 15.21 7.29
N LEU A 150 17.17 15.07 6.73
CA LEU A 150 15.91 15.13 7.48
C LEU A 150 15.62 13.82 8.25
N GLY A 151 16.19 12.70 7.80
CA GLY A 151 16.01 11.37 8.41
C GLY A 151 14.66 10.73 8.10
N VAL A 152 13.57 11.40 8.50
CA VAL A 152 12.18 10.98 8.25
C VAL A 152 11.48 12.06 7.44
N VAL A 153 10.77 11.67 6.38
CA VAL A 153 10.07 12.61 5.50
C VAL A 153 8.65 12.18 5.21
N ASP A 154 7.79 13.16 4.94
CA ASP A 154 6.46 12.96 4.41
C ASP A 154 6.54 12.40 2.99
N ILE A 155 5.79 11.32 2.77
CA ILE A 155 5.68 10.66 1.49
C ILE A 155 4.22 10.42 1.12
N GLU A 156 4.04 10.12 -0.14
CA GLU A 156 2.86 9.48 -0.64
C GLU A 156 3.26 8.26 -1.47
N TYR A 157 2.47 7.19 -1.40
CA TYR A 157 2.76 5.97 -2.14
C TYR A 157 1.53 5.33 -2.75
N ARG A 158 1.76 4.50 -3.77
CA ARG A 158 0.73 3.62 -4.33
C ARG A 158 1.35 2.32 -4.83
N ARG A 159 0.56 1.26 -4.87
CA ARG A 159 1.00 -0.03 -5.42
C ARG A 159 1.11 0.08 -6.94
N VAL A 160 2.20 -0.44 -7.52
CA VAL A 160 2.42 -0.48 -8.96
C VAL A 160 2.86 -1.88 -9.40
N SER A 161 2.72 -2.19 -10.69
CA SER A 161 3.30 -3.41 -11.25
C SER A 161 4.82 -3.34 -11.22
N CYS A 162 5.46 -4.48 -10.93
CA CYS A 162 6.91 -4.57 -11.01
C CYS A 162 7.35 -4.69 -12.47
N SER A 163 8.49 -4.09 -12.82
CA SER A 163 9.06 -4.17 -14.17
C SER A 163 10.49 -4.68 -14.11
N TYR A 164 10.73 -5.84 -14.71
CA TYR A 164 12.06 -6.45 -14.79
C TYR A 164 12.41 -6.79 -16.25
N PRO A 165 12.77 -5.77 -17.07
CA PRO A 165 13.04 -5.99 -18.49
C PRO A 165 14.15 -7.01 -18.73
N GLY A 166 13.91 -7.97 -19.63
CA GLY A 166 14.87 -9.02 -19.96
C GLY A 166 15.10 -10.05 -18.85
N LYS A 167 14.26 -10.08 -17.81
CA LYS A 167 14.29 -11.10 -16.75
C LYS A 167 13.06 -12.00 -16.84
N ASN A 168 13.27 -13.30 -16.63
CA ASN A 168 12.21 -14.28 -16.50
C ASN A 168 11.90 -14.54 -15.03
N ILE A 169 10.65 -14.89 -14.74
CA ILE A 169 10.25 -15.39 -13.42
C ILE A 169 11.15 -16.58 -13.07
N THR A 170 11.79 -16.52 -11.91
CA THR A 170 12.73 -17.53 -11.44
C THR A 170 12.26 -18.10 -10.12
N PHE A 171 12.22 -19.42 -10.01
CA PHE A 171 11.95 -20.09 -8.75
C PHE A 171 13.28 -20.48 -8.12
N LYS A 172 13.66 -19.83 -7.03
CA LYS A 172 14.83 -20.22 -6.23
C LYS A 172 14.39 -21.28 -5.23
N ILE A 173 14.93 -22.48 -5.35
CA ILE A 173 14.72 -23.54 -4.36
C ILE A 173 15.56 -23.21 -3.13
N ASP A 174 14.91 -23.24 -1.96
CA ASP A 174 15.57 -23.00 -0.69
C ASP A 174 16.40 -24.21 -0.25
N GLU A 175 17.52 -23.97 0.42
CA GLU A 175 18.45 -25.00 0.89
C GLU A 175 17.78 -26.01 1.83
N SER A 176 16.77 -25.59 2.58
CA SER A 176 15.97 -26.48 3.43
C SER A 176 15.18 -27.54 2.65
N SER A 177 15.02 -27.40 1.33
CA SER A 177 14.47 -28.45 0.47
C SER A 177 15.37 -29.69 0.34
N SER A 178 16.57 -29.66 0.92
CA SER A 178 17.41 -30.85 1.10
C SER A 178 16.83 -31.86 2.11
N TYR A 179 15.91 -31.42 3.00
CA TYR A 179 15.22 -32.32 3.91
C TYR A 179 14.16 -33.16 3.17
N PRO A 180 14.16 -34.50 3.34
CA PRO A 180 13.22 -35.37 2.64
C PRO A 180 11.75 -34.96 2.87
N SER A 181 10.97 -34.91 1.80
CA SER A 181 9.54 -34.54 1.81
C SER A 181 9.25 -33.09 2.20
N TYR A 182 10.24 -32.20 2.17
CA TYR A 182 10.06 -30.76 2.37
C TYR A 182 10.47 -30.00 1.10
N LEU A 183 9.66 -29.01 0.71
CA LEU A 183 9.95 -28.13 -0.41
C LEU A 183 9.64 -26.70 0.01
N ALA A 184 10.65 -25.83 -0.11
CA ALA A 184 10.50 -24.39 0.02
C ALA A 184 11.17 -23.70 -1.16
N PHE A 185 10.56 -22.62 -1.62
CA PHE A 185 11.09 -21.82 -2.71
C PHE A 185 10.68 -20.35 -2.57
N ALA A 186 11.46 -19.48 -3.19
CA ALA A 186 11.15 -18.08 -3.38
C ALA A 186 10.92 -17.79 -4.87
N VAL A 187 10.03 -16.85 -5.17
CA VAL A 187 9.75 -16.39 -6.54
C VAL A 187 10.46 -15.07 -6.77
N TYR A 188 11.36 -15.06 -7.75
CA TYR A 188 12.11 -13.88 -8.18
C TYR A 188 11.53 -13.33 -9.48
N TYR A 189 11.62 -12.00 -9.65
CA TYR A 189 11.20 -11.26 -10.85
C TYR A 189 9.72 -11.46 -11.23
N GLN A 190 8.83 -11.59 -10.25
CA GLN A 190 7.39 -11.59 -10.50
C GLN A 190 6.94 -10.20 -10.97
N GLN A 191 6.25 -10.13 -12.11
CA GLN A 191 5.79 -8.89 -12.76
C GLN A 191 4.31 -8.61 -12.42
#